data_AF-A0A7C2XU48-F1
#
_entry.id   AF-A0A7C2XU48-F1
#
_cell.length_a   1.000
_cell.length_b   1.000
_cell.length_c   1.000
_cell.angle_alpha   90.00
_cell.angle_beta   90.00
_cell.angle_gamma   90.00
#
_symmetry.space_group_name_H-M   'P 1'
#
loop_
_entity.id
_entity.type
_entity.pdbx_description
1 polymer ?
#
loop_
_entity_poly.entity_id
_entity_poly.type
_entity_poly.pdbx_seq_one_letter_code
_entity_poly.pdbx_strand_id
1 'polypeptide(L)'
;MKIGYPCINRSVNCRGNRTFRLASYSPGRFIDVCTANLDCLAQVLRYNVASGILFFRISSDIIPFASHPVLDVAWQEILGQKLGEIGRYIRTNRIRISMHPDQFVVINSNRSDVVERSVRELEYHADFLG
;
A
#
# COMPACT_ATOMS: atom_id res chain seq x y z
N MET A 1 -19.62 3.76 -15.62
CA MET A 1 -19.07 4.26 -14.33
C MET A 1 -18.36 3.11 -13.63
N LYS A 2 -17.17 3.30 -13.04
CA LYS A 2 -16.48 2.26 -12.26
C LYS A 2 -16.80 2.44 -10.78
N ILE A 3 -17.24 1.37 -10.11
CA ILE A 3 -17.51 1.36 -8.67
C ILE A 3 -16.31 0.78 -7.92
N GLY A 4 -16.14 1.19 -6.66
CA GLY A 4 -15.03 0.76 -5.84
C GLY A 4 -15.26 0.95 -4.35
N TYR A 5 -14.39 0.36 -3.55
CA TYR A 5 -14.38 0.47 -2.10
C TYR A 5 -12.93 0.57 -1.59
N PRO A 6 -12.72 1.00 -0.33
CA PRO A 6 -11.39 1.22 0.19
C PRO A 6 -10.83 0.08 1.06
N CYS A 7 -9.53 -0.16 0.89
CA CYS A 7 -8.60 -0.85 1.77
C CYS A 7 -8.86 -2.35 2.05
N ILE A 8 -10.06 -2.73 2.48
CA ILE A 8 -10.36 -4.07 3.01
C ILE A 8 -11.56 -4.67 2.29
N ASN A 9 -11.43 -5.91 1.84
CA ASN A 9 -12.56 -6.72 1.39
C ASN A 9 -12.96 -7.68 2.50
N ARG A 10 -14.20 -7.58 3.00
CA ARG A 10 -14.69 -8.45 4.10
C ARG A 10 -15.10 -9.86 3.63
N SER A 11 -15.25 -10.06 2.33
CA SER A 11 -15.58 -11.35 1.70
C SER A 11 -14.34 -12.18 1.39
N VAL A 12 -13.16 -11.56 1.35
CA VAL A 12 -11.88 -12.25 1.16
C VAL A 12 -11.25 -12.50 2.54
N ASN A 13 -10.85 -13.74 2.82
CA ASN A 13 -10.32 -14.14 4.13
C ASN A 13 -8.84 -13.77 4.32
N CYS A 14 -8.49 -12.51 4.05
CA CYS A 14 -7.14 -11.96 4.25
C CYS A 14 -7.21 -10.46 4.56
N ARG A 15 -6.08 -9.87 4.98
CA ARG A 15 -5.97 -8.42 5.21
C ARG A 15 -4.76 -7.85 4.48
N GLY A 16 -4.97 -6.87 3.62
CA GLY A 16 -3.95 -6.15 2.86
C GLY A 16 -3.48 -4.85 3.54
N ASN A 17 -3.69 -4.73 4.85
CA ASN A 17 -3.38 -3.55 5.65
C ASN A 17 -2.79 -3.93 7.01
N ARG A 18 -2.08 -5.06 7.08
CA ARG A 18 -1.45 -5.49 8.32
C ARG A 18 -0.28 -4.55 8.61
N THR A 19 -0.23 -4.10 9.85
CA THR A 19 0.91 -3.37 10.43
C THR A 19 1.32 -4.04 11.74
N PHE A 20 2.38 -3.55 12.37
CA PHE A 20 2.87 -4.03 13.66
C PHE A 20 3.40 -2.86 14.48
N ARG A 21 3.75 -3.08 15.75
CA ARG A 21 4.33 -2.02 16.59
C ARG A 21 5.76 -1.74 16.15
N LEU A 22 6.16 -0.47 16.15
CA LEU A 22 7.53 -0.04 15.83
C LEU A 22 8.59 -0.78 16.68
N ALA A 23 8.31 -1.02 17.96
CA ALA A 23 9.19 -1.77 18.86
C ALA A 23 9.45 -3.23 18.43
N SER A 24 8.64 -3.77 17.51
CA SER A 24 8.81 -5.11 16.95
C SER A 24 9.46 -5.11 15.57
N TYR A 25 10.01 -3.97 15.14
CA TYR A 25 10.65 -3.85 13.83
C TYR A 25 11.87 -4.76 13.71
N SER A 26 11.89 -5.52 12.62
CA SER A 26 13.06 -6.20 12.09
C SER A 26 12.89 -6.33 10.57
N PRO A 27 13.97 -6.38 9.78
CA PRO A 27 13.88 -6.58 8.33
C PRO A 27 13.05 -7.80 7.94
N GLY A 28 13.26 -8.94 8.62
CA GLY A 28 12.50 -10.17 8.36
C GLY A 28 10.99 -9.99 8.61
N ARG A 29 10.61 -9.44 9.75
CA ARG A 29 9.19 -9.19 10.06
C ARG A 29 8.55 -8.20 9.08
N PHE A 30 9.29 -7.16 8.71
CA PHE A 30 8.84 -6.18 7.73
C PHE A 30 8.55 -6.84 6.37
N ILE A 31 9.48 -7.66 5.86
CA ILE A 31 9.32 -8.37 4.58
C ILE A 31 8.14 -9.36 4.65
N ASP A 32 8.00 -10.12 5.74
CA ASP A 32 6.90 -11.07 5.93
C ASP A 32 5.54 -10.38 5.87
N VAL A 33 5.41 -9.23 6.55
CA VAL A 33 4.16 -8.47 6.59
C VAL A 33 3.85 -7.84 5.23
N CYS A 34 4.85 -7.24 4.56
CA CYS A 34 4.67 -6.69 3.22
C CYS A 34 4.25 -7.77 2.21
N THR A 35 4.90 -8.94 2.26
CA THR A 35 4.58 -10.08 1.39
C THR A 35 3.14 -10.53 1.60
N ALA A 36 2.72 -10.72 2.86
CA ALA A 36 1.35 -11.11 3.18
C ALA A 36 0.31 -10.05 2.75
N ASN A 37 0.65 -8.77 2.89
CA ASN A 37 -0.20 -7.66 2.44
C ASN A 37 -0.39 -7.67 0.91
N LEU A 38 0.69 -7.84 0.15
CA LEU A 38 0.67 -7.90 -1.31
C LEU A 38 -0.04 -9.16 -1.84
N ASP A 39 0.14 -10.30 -1.17
CA ASP A 39 -0.60 -11.53 -1.51
C ASP A 39 -2.10 -11.33 -1.33
N CYS A 40 -2.50 -10.66 -0.24
CA CYS A 40 -3.90 -10.33 -0.03
C CYS A 40 -4.43 -9.33 -1.07
N LEU A 41 -3.64 -8.29 -1.41
CA LEU A 41 -4.00 -7.35 -2.47
C LEU A 41 -4.26 -8.09 -3.79
N ALA A 42 -3.41 -9.04 -4.17
CA ALA A 42 -3.62 -9.84 -5.37
C ALA A 42 -4.93 -10.66 -5.33
N GLN A 43 -5.29 -11.23 -4.17
CA GLN A 43 -6.57 -11.92 -3.99
C GLN A 43 -7.77 -10.98 -4.10
N VAL A 44 -7.68 -9.80 -3.47
CA VAL A 44 -8.71 -8.76 -3.54
C VAL A 44 -8.93 -8.28 -4.98
N LEU A 45 -7.85 -8.05 -5.73
CA LEU A 45 -7.94 -7.63 -7.12
C LEU A 45 -8.59 -8.70 -8.01
N ARG A 46 -8.28 -9.99 -7.79
CA ARG A 46 -8.95 -11.09 -8.49
C ARG A 46 -10.44 -11.15 -8.19
N TYR A 47 -10.82 -11.04 -6.92
CA TYR A 47 -12.22 -10.98 -6.50
C TYR A 47 -12.95 -9.80 -7.16
N ASN A 48 -12.30 -8.64 -7.17
CA ASN A 48 -12.83 -7.41 -7.73
C ASN A 48 -13.12 -7.54 -9.23
N VAL A 49 -12.20 -8.12 -10.00
CA VAL A 49 -12.40 -8.40 -11.42
C VAL A 49 -13.57 -9.35 -11.62
N ALA A 50 -13.62 -10.46 -10.86
CA ALA A 50 -14.72 -11.43 -10.94
C ALA A 50 -16.09 -10.83 -10.58
N SER A 51 -16.10 -9.82 -9.71
CA SER A 51 -17.31 -9.14 -9.23
C SER A 51 -17.64 -7.85 -10.00
N GLY A 52 -16.89 -7.50 -11.05
CA GLY A 52 -17.09 -6.26 -11.82
C GLY A 52 -16.75 -4.96 -11.08
N ILE A 53 -16.01 -5.03 -9.97
CA ILE A 53 -15.57 -3.89 -9.17
C ILE A 53 -14.21 -3.41 -9.69
N LEU A 54 -14.21 -2.39 -10.54
CA LEU A 54 -13.00 -1.96 -11.25
C LEU A 54 -12.38 -0.67 -10.71
N PHE A 55 -12.70 -0.27 -9.49
CA PHE A 55 -11.99 0.78 -8.75
C PHE A 55 -11.65 0.28 -7.34
N PHE A 56 -10.42 0.49 -6.89
CA PHE A 56 -10.00 0.10 -5.55
C PHE A 56 -9.05 1.13 -4.95
N ARG A 57 -9.22 1.45 -3.66
CA ARG A 57 -8.26 2.27 -2.92
C ARG A 57 -7.38 1.36 -2.08
N ILE A 58 -6.09 1.33 -2.38
CA ILE A 58 -5.11 0.54 -1.63
C ILE A 58 -4.84 1.24 -0.29
N SER A 59 -4.63 0.46 0.76
CA SER A 59 -4.31 0.97 2.10
C SER A 59 -2.90 1.54 2.13
N SER A 60 -2.68 2.67 2.81
CA SER A 60 -1.33 3.20 3.05
C SER A 60 -0.47 2.26 3.90
N ASP A 61 -1.09 1.40 4.71
CA ASP A 61 -0.41 0.34 5.48
C ASP A 61 0.09 -0.86 4.63
N ILE A 62 -0.07 -0.84 3.29
CA ILE A 62 0.34 -1.97 2.43
C ILE A 62 1.84 -2.28 2.59
N ILE A 63 2.68 -1.24 2.71
CA ILE A 63 4.09 -1.31 3.11
C ILE A 63 4.24 -0.57 4.46
N PRO A 64 4.23 -1.26 5.60
CA PRO A 64 4.30 -0.61 6.92
C PRO A 64 5.60 0.15 7.11
N PHE A 65 5.53 1.37 7.67
CA PHE A 65 6.70 2.21 7.96
C PHE A 65 7.50 2.70 6.75
N ALA A 66 6.94 2.64 5.54
CA ALA A 66 7.66 3.00 4.31
C ALA A 66 8.25 4.43 4.30
N SER A 67 7.60 5.37 4.96
CA SER A 67 8.05 6.77 5.09
C SER A 67 8.83 7.05 6.38
N HIS A 68 8.93 6.06 7.29
CA HIS A 68 9.51 6.23 8.61
C HIS A 68 11.04 6.03 8.54
N PRO A 69 11.85 6.84 9.25
CA PRO A 69 13.32 6.69 9.27
C PRO A 69 13.88 5.37 9.80
N VAL A 70 13.02 4.46 10.26
CA VAL A 70 13.44 3.13 10.75
C VAL A 70 13.63 2.16 9.59
N LEU A 71 13.00 2.44 8.44
CA LEU A 71 13.07 1.57 7.29
C LEU A 71 14.49 1.59 6.72
N ASP A 72 15.18 0.46 6.85
CA ASP A 72 16.53 0.23 6.32
C ASP A 72 16.55 -0.83 5.21
N VAL A 73 15.36 -1.23 4.73
CA VAL A 73 15.17 -2.28 3.73
C VAL A 73 14.82 -1.68 2.36
N ALA A 74 15.58 -2.06 1.33
CA ALA A 74 15.31 -1.76 -0.07
C ALA A 74 14.12 -2.59 -0.62
N TRP A 75 12.93 -2.34 -0.09
CA TRP A 75 11.74 -3.15 -0.34
C TRP A 75 11.31 -3.18 -1.81
N GLN A 76 11.58 -2.13 -2.59
CA GLN A 76 11.29 -2.09 -4.02
C GLN A 76 12.08 -3.15 -4.79
N GLU A 77 13.33 -3.40 -4.40
CA GLU A 77 14.16 -4.43 -5.02
C GLU A 77 13.70 -5.83 -4.60
N ILE A 78 13.48 -6.02 -3.31
CA ILE A 78 13.09 -7.32 -2.72
C ILE A 78 11.71 -7.76 -3.20
N LEU A 79 10.75 -6.83 -3.28
CA LEU A 79 9.35 -7.11 -3.62
C LEU A 79 9.02 -6.76 -5.08
N GLY A 80 9.99 -6.27 -5.85
CA GLY A 80 9.79 -5.69 -7.18
C GLY A 80 9.11 -6.63 -8.17
N GLN A 81 9.45 -7.93 -8.14
CA GLN A 81 8.77 -8.92 -8.99
C GLN A 81 7.26 -8.98 -8.69
N LYS A 82 6.89 -9.06 -7.40
CA LYS A 82 5.49 -9.17 -6.96
C LYS A 82 4.71 -7.88 -7.25
N LEU A 83 5.33 -6.73 -7.01
CA LEU A 83 4.76 -5.42 -7.36
C LEU A 83 4.51 -5.33 -8.87
N GLY A 84 5.48 -5.75 -9.69
CA GLY A 84 5.35 -5.79 -11.15
C GLY A 84 4.24 -6.71 -11.64
N GLU A 85 4.06 -7.88 -11.02
CA GLU A 85 2.94 -8.80 -11.30
C GLU A 85 1.58 -8.15 -10.98
N ILE A 86 1.44 -7.54 -9.80
CA ILE A 86 0.22 -6.82 -9.39
C ILE A 86 -0.07 -5.64 -10.33
N GLY A 87 0.93 -4.84 -10.66
CA GLY A 87 0.80 -3.71 -11.57
C GLY A 87 0.37 -4.13 -12.98
N ARG A 88 0.96 -5.22 -13.50
CA ARG A 88 0.51 -5.81 -14.78
C ARG A 88 -0.95 -6.27 -14.70
N TYR A 89 -1.35 -6.94 -13.63
CA TYR A 89 -2.72 -7.39 -13.44
C TYR A 89 -3.72 -6.22 -13.40
N ILE A 90 -3.40 -5.15 -12.68
CA ILE A 90 -4.20 -3.92 -12.62
C ILE A 90 -4.41 -3.33 -14.01
N ARG A 91 -3.34 -3.18 -14.79
CA ARG A 91 -3.37 -2.61 -16.15
C ARG A 91 -4.17 -3.48 -17.11
N THR A 92 -3.91 -4.78 -17.14
CA THR A 92 -4.60 -5.75 -18.02
C THR A 92 -6.11 -5.73 -17.78
N ASN A 93 -6.54 -5.68 -16.53
CA ASN A 93 -7.96 -5.69 -16.16
C ASN A 93 -8.57 -4.27 -16.08
N ARG A 94 -7.80 -3.23 -16.46
CA ARG A 94 -8.22 -1.83 -16.43
C ARG A 94 -8.79 -1.40 -15.08
N ILE A 95 -8.21 -1.88 -13.98
CA ILE A 95 -8.62 -1.50 -12.62
C ILE A 95 -8.09 -0.08 -12.38
N ARG A 96 -8.97 0.81 -11.90
CA ARG A 96 -8.53 2.12 -11.40
C ARG A 96 -8.02 1.93 -9.97
N ILE A 97 -6.89 2.54 -9.64
CA ILE A 97 -6.33 2.51 -8.29
C ILE A 97 -6.24 3.93 -7.74
N SER A 98 -6.33 4.04 -6.42
CA SER A 98 -5.98 5.24 -5.67
C SER A 98 -5.36 4.84 -4.33
N MET A 99 -4.75 5.81 -3.67
CA MET A 99 -4.42 5.73 -2.24
C MET A 99 -4.89 7.03 -1.59
N HIS A 100 -5.04 7.01 -0.27
CA HIS A 100 -5.37 8.21 0.49
C HIS A 100 -4.51 8.19 1.75
N PRO A 101 -3.45 9.02 1.80
CA PRO A 101 -2.61 9.15 2.98
C PRO A 101 -3.46 9.54 4.20
N ASP A 102 -2.95 9.22 5.38
CA ASP A 102 -3.66 9.49 6.62
C ASP A 102 -3.75 10.99 6.94
N GLN A 103 -4.50 11.28 8.01
CA GLN A 103 -4.73 12.65 8.49
C GLN A 103 -3.48 13.36 9.03
N PHE A 104 -2.34 12.67 9.20
CA PHE A 104 -1.10 13.26 9.68
C PHE A 104 -0.27 13.88 8.55
N VAL A 105 -0.64 13.66 7.29
CA VAL A 105 -0.06 14.31 6.11
C VAL A 105 -0.64 15.72 5.96
N VAL A 106 0.13 16.73 6.41
CA VAL A 106 -0.25 18.14 6.41
C VAL A 106 0.83 18.97 5.71
N ILE A 107 0.74 19.05 4.37
CA ILE A 107 1.75 19.72 3.52
C ILE A 107 1.79 21.25 3.71
N ASN A 108 0.71 21.84 4.22
CA ASN A 108 0.59 23.27 4.53
C ASN A 108 0.79 23.58 6.02
N SER A 109 1.45 22.69 6.76
CA SER A 109 1.74 22.92 8.17
C SER A 109 2.73 24.08 8.37
N ASN A 110 2.55 24.86 9.44
CA ASN A 110 3.52 25.88 9.85
C ASN A 110 4.80 25.28 10.48
N ARG A 111 4.83 23.96 10.68
CA ARG A 111 5.95 23.23 11.26
C ARG A 111 6.72 22.49 10.16
N SER A 112 7.99 22.85 9.98
CA SER A 112 8.86 22.24 8.96
C SER A 112 9.00 20.73 9.11
N ASP A 113 9.11 20.22 10.34
CA ASP A 113 9.22 18.79 10.62
C ASP A 113 7.97 17.99 10.21
N VAL A 114 6.79 18.63 10.27
CA VAL A 114 5.53 18.04 9.82
C VAL A 114 5.46 18.03 8.28
N VAL A 115 5.86 19.12 7.64
CA VAL A 115 5.91 19.20 6.16
C VAL A 115 6.86 18.14 5.61
N GLU A 116 8.06 18.00 6.18
CA GLU A 116 9.05 17.01 5.77
C GLU A 116 8.53 15.57 5.87
N ARG A 117 7.86 15.21 6.98
CA ARG A 117 7.23 13.88 7.15
C ARG A 117 6.07 13.68 6.16
N SER A 118 5.30 14.72 5.90
CA SER A 118 4.19 14.68 4.95
C SER A 118 4.67 14.44 3.52
N VAL A 119 5.78 15.09 3.13
CA VAL A 119 6.42 14.88 1.82
C VAL A 119 6.92 13.44 1.71
N ARG A 120 7.63 12.91 2.72
CA ARG A 120 8.07 11.49 2.71
C ARG A 120 6.92 10.49 2.57
N GLU A 121 5.80 10.74 3.24
CA GLU A 121 4.61 9.88 3.10
C GLU A 121 4.07 9.92 1.66
N LEU A 122 4.02 11.11 1.04
CA LEU A 122 3.57 11.27 -0.34
C LEU A 122 4.55 10.66 -1.37
N GLU A 123 5.85 10.78 -1.14
CA GLU A 123 6.89 10.13 -1.94
C GLU A 123 6.73 8.61 -1.88
N TYR A 124 6.54 8.03 -0.70
CA TYR A 124 6.20 6.61 -0.57
C TYR A 124 4.98 6.21 -1.41
N HIS A 125 3.90 7.00 -1.34
CA HIS A 125 2.69 6.71 -2.11
C HIS A 125 2.94 6.76 -3.62
N ALA A 126 3.77 7.71 -4.08
CA ALA A 126 4.15 7.82 -5.47
C ALA A 126 5.02 6.62 -5.91
N ASP A 127 6.03 6.27 -5.11
CA ASP A 127 6.94 5.15 -5.35
C ASP A 127 6.21 3.80 -5.40
N PHE A 128 5.18 3.62 -4.56
CA PHE A 128 4.37 2.40 -4.57
C PHE A 128 3.47 2.30 -5.82
N LEU A 129 3.00 3.44 -6.34
CA LEU A 129 2.08 3.50 -7.48
C LEU A 129 2.78 3.60 -8.85
N GLY A 130 4.03 4.03 -8.89
CA GLY A 130 4.87 4.15 -10.10
C GLY A 130 5.23 2.80 -10.70
#